data_AF-A0ABD2PWS4-F1
#
_entry.id   AF-A0ABD2PWS4-F1
#
_cell.length_a   1.000
_cell.length_b   1.000
_cell.length_c   1.000
_cell.angle_alpha   90.00
_cell.angle_beta   90.00
_cell.angle_gamma   90.00
#
_symmetry.space_group_name_H-M   'P 1'
#
loop_
_entity.id
_entity.type
_entity.pdbx_description
1 polymer ?
#
loop_
_entity_poly.entity_id
_entity_poly.type
_entity_poly.pdbx_seq_one_letter_code
_entity_poly.pdbx_strand_id
1 'polypeptide(L)'
;MNAFLIKSTGYYEYSYKCRCKERFVWSEDSKKCAIKDKCADLRTDGRNCVAEHTKSCNIMKIISEGDSLTELVSQTLGFRCTCEEGFSGFFCEKEMNPCFEITPGASTSPMIGNEACRVYLGNKCIPKLGTSHFICECVRPWATKLNAGFPNCFRKSNICDKVICQNGGECKEVYTKEQYKCICPDYAFGKHCERANPFHWEPWGSWNQCSGPPCSGMGWRRRTRKCQGDILKQVYATKPEYQGKSCLGRAEDLKPCTASCPSSLHIGLPFFKLLISAAFFLFGIAFITWLLHLRCNADFQ
;
A
#
# COMPACT_ATOMS: atom_id res chain seq x y z
N MET A 1 13.12 60.75 -7.99
CA MET A 1 13.81 61.37 -9.15
C MET A 1 14.92 60.43 -9.65
N ASN A 2 14.77 59.87 -10.86
CA ASN A 2 15.60 58.75 -11.39
C ASN A 2 16.61 59.18 -12.46
N ALA A 3 16.83 60.50 -12.62
CA ALA A 3 17.71 61.08 -13.62
C ALA A 3 18.47 62.27 -13.03
N PHE A 4 19.68 62.53 -13.54
CA PHE A 4 20.47 63.72 -13.25
C PHE A 4 21.09 64.23 -14.54
N LEU A 5 21.08 65.55 -14.73
CA LEU A 5 21.51 66.27 -15.94
C LEU A 5 20.66 66.03 -17.19
N ILE A 6 20.15 67.15 -17.70
CA ILE A 6 19.47 67.29 -18.98
C ILE A 6 20.53 67.73 -19.99
N LYS A 7 20.71 66.99 -21.09
CA LYS A 7 21.46 67.45 -22.25
C LYS A 7 20.44 67.91 -23.28
N SER A 8 20.33 69.22 -23.55
CA SER A 8 19.57 69.68 -24.71
C SER A 8 20.36 69.33 -25.96
N THR A 9 19.72 68.71 -26.93
CA THR A 9 20.35 68.20 -28.14
C THR A 9 19.77 68.82 -29.41
N GLY A 10 18.88 69.82 -29.29
CA GLY A 10 18.29 70.51 -30.43
C GLY A 10 17.67 71.87 -30.10
N TYR A 11 17.08 72.50 -31.12
CA TYR A 11 16.49 73.85 -31.11
C TYR A 11 15.06 73.91 -30.52
N TYR A 12 14.40 72.76 -30.40
CA TYR A 12 13.01 72.66 -29.92
C TYR A 12 12.94 72.28 -28.43
N GLU A 13 11.92 72.78 -27.72
CA GLU A 13 11.72 72.61 -26.27
C GLU A 13 11.67 71.12 -25.82
N TYR A 14 11.33 70.21 -26.74
CA TYR A 14 11.20 68.76 -26.47
C TYR A 14 12.45 67.94 -26.86
N SER A 15 13.50 68.60 -27.36
CA SER A 15 14.74 67.96 -27.81
C SER A 15 15.76 67.82 -26.68
N TYR A 16 15.37 67.09 -25.64
CA TYR A 16 16.21 66.84 -24.48
C TYR A 16 16.40 65.34 -24.23
N LYS A 17 17.58 64.98 -23.72
CA LYS A 17 17.91 63.63 -23.25
C LYS A 17 18.44 63.71 -21.84
N CYS A 18 17.85 62.91 -20.93
CA CYS A 18 18.34 62.84 -19.56
C CYS A 18 19.41 61.76 -19.41
N ARG A 19 20.41 62.00 -18.57
CA ARG A 19 21.28 60.93 -18.09
C ARG A 19 20.60 60.25 -16.90
N CYS A 20 20.32 58.96 -17.08
CA CYS A 20 19.63 58.17 -16.08
C CYS A 20 20.57 57.69 -14.98
N LYS A 21 20.05 57.49 -13.76
CA LYS A 21 20.77 56.81 -12.66
C LYS A 21 21.13 55.37 -13.04
N GLU A 22 22.09 54.76 -12.33
CA GLU A 22 22.41 53.34 -12.50
C GLU A 22 21.15 52.47 -12.50
N ARG A 23 21.09 51.49 -13.43
CA ARG A 23 19.95 50.60 -13.71
C ARG A 23 18.78 51.18 -14.52
N PHE A 24 18.84 52.45 -14.93
CA PHE A 24 17.84 53.07 -15.79
C PHE A 24 18.43 53.46 -17.16
N VAL A 25 17.63 53.35 -18.22
CA VAL A 25 17.95 53.73 -19.59
C VAL A 25 16.93 54.76 -20.08
N TRP A 26 17.42 55.75 -20.81
CA TRP A 26 16.57 56.78 -21.40
C TRP A 26 15.73 56.19 -22.54
N SER A 27 14.41 56.29 -22.43
CA SER A 27 13.47 55.94 -23.49
C SER A 27 13.07 57.20 -24.24
N GLU A 28 13.33 57.25 -25.55
CA GLU A 28 12.93 58.37 -26.41
C GLU A 28 11.41 58.45 -26.58
N ASP A 29 10.73 57.31 -26.64
CA ASP A 29 9.28 57.24 -26.84
C ASP A 29 8.50 57.78 -25.63
N SER A 30 8.96 57.44 -24.42
CA SER A 30 8.30 57.84 -23.18
C SER A 30 8.88 59.12 -22.55
N LYS A 31 9.98 59.66 -23.12
CA LYS A 31 10.78 60.78 -22.60
C LYS A 31 11.11 60.64 -21.11
N LYS A 32 11.36 59.40 -20.66
CA LYS A 32 11.60 59.06 -19.26
C LYS A 32 12.72 58.04 -19.15
N CYS A 33 13.39 58.05 -18.00
CA CYS A 33 14.30 56.99 -17.61
C CYS A 33 13.49 55.77 -17.15
N ALA A 34 13.46 54.73 -17.98
CA ALA A 34 12.85 53.44 -17.66
C ALA A 34 13.90 52.47 -17.10
N ILE A 35 13.47 51.43 -16.38
CA ILE A 35 14.38 50.40 -15.89
C ILE A 35 15.04 49.73 -17.11
N LYS A 36 16.35 49.47 -17.05
CA LYS A 36 17.03 48.69 -18.08
C LYS A 36 16.40 47.30 -18.12
N ASP A 37 15.68 47.00 -19.20
CA ASP A 37 15.09 45.68 -19.38
C ASP A 37 16.22 44.65 -19.57
N LYS A 38 16.49 43.89 -18.52
CA LYS A 38 17.47 42.80 -18.57
C LYS A 38 16.88 41.51 -19.14
N CYS A 39 15.57 41.44 -19.34
CA CYS A 39 14.89 40.36 -20.05
C CYS A 39 14.93 40.56 -21.58
N ALA A 40 15.17 41.78 -22.08
CA ALA A 40 15.20 42.08 -23.51
C ALA A 40 16.40 41.47 -24.26
N ASP A 41 17.55 41.28 -23.59
CA ASP A 41 18.76 40.68 -24.19
C ASP A 41 18.98 39.25 -23.66
N LEU A 42 18.27 38.27 -24.21
CA LEU A 42 18.36 36.87 -23.76
C LEU A 42 19.68 36.13 -24.07
N ARG A 43 20.72 36.81 -24.59
CA ARG A 43 22.11 36.30 -24.59
C ARG A 43 23.08 37.38 -25.06
N THR A 44 24.10 37.68 -24.24
CA THR A 44 25.43 38.09 -24.73
C THR A 44 26.52 38.01 -23.64
N ASP A 45 26.19 38.08 -22.34
CA ASP A 45 27.22 38.23 -21.28
C ASP A 45 27.04 37.33 -20.03
N GLY A 46 26.30 36.22 -20.11
CA GLY A 46 26.20 35.23 -19.01
C GLY A 46 25.56 35.71 -17.70
N ARG A 47 24.97 36.92 -17.69
CA ARG A 47 24.29 37.55 -16.53
C ARG A 47 22.76 37.64 -16.67
N ASN A 48 22.19 36.97 -17.68
CA ASN A 48 20.77 36.96 -18.02
C ASN A 48 20.24 35.52 -18.11
N CYS A 49 18.92 35.36 -18.12
CA CYS A 49 18.28 34.05 -18.27
C CYS A 49 18.74 33.33 -19.54
N VAL A 50 18.95 32.00 -19.47
CA VAL A 50 19.28 31.17 -20.63
C VAL A 50 18.04 31.00 -21.49
N ALA A 51 18.02 31.63 -22.67
CA ALA A 51 16.87 31.68 -23.57
C ALA A 51 16.20 30.31 -23.81
N GLU A 52 17.01 29.28 -24.07
CA GLU A 52 16.54 27.93 -24.41
C GLU A 52 15.89 27.19 -23.23
N HIS A 53 16.24 27.58 -22.00
CA HIS A 53 15.82 26.88 -20.77
C HIS A 53 14.91 27.74 -19.90
N THR A 54 14.45 28.88 -20.42
CA THR A 54 13.66 29.86 -19.68
C THR A 54 12.26 29.95 -20.25
N LYS A 55 11.28 29.53 -19.45
CA LYS A 55 9.86 29.65 -19.77
C LYS A 55 9.36 31.09 -19.75
N SER A 56 9.84 31.88 -18.79
CA SER A 56 9.55 33.32 -18.72
C SER A 56 10.61 34.10 -17.94
N CYS A 57 10.84 35.35 -18.33
CA CYS A 57 11.67 36.31 -17.57
C CYS A 57 10.78 37.45 -17.07
N ASN A 58 10.80 37.70 -15.78
CA ASN A 58 9.96 38.72 -15.13
C ASN A 58 10.83 39.76 -14.44
N ILE A 59 10.66 41.04 -14.79
CA ILE A 59 11.31 42.15 -14.07
C ILE A 59 10.65 42.28 -12.69
N MET A 60 11.45 42.19 -11.63
CA MET A 60 10.92 42.31 -10.27
C MET A 60 10.86 43.79 -9.87
N LYS A 61 9.73 44.21 -9.29
CA LYS A 61 9.68 45.46 -8.54
C LYS A 61 10.49 45.26 -7.26
N ILE A 62 11.41 46.18 -6.96
CA ILE A 62 12.14 46.16 -5.68
C ILE A 62 11.12 46.47 -4.59
N ILE A 63 10.64 45.44 -3.90
CA ILE A 63 9.86 45.58 -2.67
C ILE A 63 10.88 45.44 -1.54
N SER A 64 10.93 46.41 -0.64
CA SER A 64 11.96 46.53 0.41
C SER A 64 11.83 45.50 1.55
N GLU A 65 11.04 44.44 1.39
CA GLU A 65 10.74 43.48 2.45
C GLU A 65 10.61 42.08 1.86
N GLY A 66 11.61 41.23 2.09
CA GLY A 66 11.59 39.81 1.72
C GLY A 66 12.80 39.06 2.29
N ASP A 67 12.55 38.05 3.14
CA ASP A 67 13.55 37.32 3.95
C ASP A 67 14.20 36.11 3.25
N SER A 68 13.86 35.82 2.00
CA SER A 68 14.42 34.66 1.27
C SER A 68 15.70 35.02 0.51
N LEU A 69 16.75 34.22 0.64
CA LEU A 69 18.01 34.34 -0.11
C LEU A 69 17.81 34.43 -1.63
N THR A 70 16.87 33.66 -2.19
CA THR A 70 16.55 33.71 -3.63
C THR A 70 15.87 35.02 -4.02
N GLU A 71 15.09 35.60 -3.10
CA GLU A 71 14.41 36.86 -3.29
C GLU A 71 15.38 38.04 -3.19
N LEU A 72 16.32 38.00 -2.24
CA LEU A 72 17.40 38.99 -2.11
C LEU A 72 18.29 39.05 -3.35
N VAL A 73 18.66 37.89 -3.92
CA VAL A 73 19.44 37.81 -5.17
C VAL A 73 18.61 38.34 -6.35
N SER A 74 17.31 37.99 -6.43
CA SER A 74 16.42 38.49 -7.48
C SER A 74 16.19 40.00 -7.39
N GLN A 75 16.06 40.55 -6.18
CA GLN A 75 15.96 41.98 -5.91
C GLN A 75 17.25 42.73 -6.28
N THR A 76 18.42 42.11 -6.04
CA THR A 76 19.73 42.67 -6.41
C THR A 76 19.87 42.75 -7.94
N LEU A 77 19.43 41.71 -8.64
CA LEU A 77 19.57 41.61 -10.10
C LEU A 77 18.49 42.38 -10.87
N GLY A 78 17.30 42.54 -10.25
CA GLY A 78 16.15 43.30 -10.77
C GLY A 78 15.19 42.48 -11.64
N PHE A 79 15.38 41.16 -11.74
CA PHE A 79 14.56 40.25 -12.54
C PHE A 79 14.66 38.82 -12.01
N ARG A 80 13.75 37.95 -12.44
CA ARG A 80 13.69 36.53 -12.11
C ARG A 80 13.38 35.70 -13.36
N CYS A 81 14.12 34.62 -13.53
CA CYS A 81 13.86 33.61 -14.55
C CYS A 81 12.94 32.51 -13.99
N THR A 82 11.94 32.13 -14.77
CA THR A 82 11.17 30.90 -14.57
C THR A 82 11.71 29.88 -15.55
N CYS A 83 12.27 28.79 -15.04
CA CYS A 83 12.89 27.78 -15.88
C CYS A 83 11.86 26.85 -16.53
N GLU A 84 12.26 26.30 -17.68
CA GLU A 84 11.56 25.17 -18.29
C GLU A 84 11.70 23.90 -17.44
N GLU A 85 10.84 22.91 -17.71
CA GLU A 85 10.90 21.62 -17.03
C GLU A 85 12.29 20.98 -17.20
N GLY A 86 12.87 20.51 -16.10
CA GLY A 86 14.20 19.92 -16.10
C GLY A 86 15.36 20.91 -15.92
N PHE A 87 15.10 22.22 -15.84
CA PHE A 87 16.16 23.21 -15.61
C PHE A 87 15.98 23.95 -14.29
N SER A 88 17.10 24.41 -13.74
CA SER A 88 17.23 25.03 -12.42
C SER A 88 18.34 26.09 -12.43
N GLY A 89 18.52 26.74 -11.29
CA GLY A 89 19.46 27.84 -11.15
C GLY A 89 18.79 29.20 -11.29
N PHE A 90 19.55 30.26 -10.98
CA PHE A 90 19.01 31.61 -10.98
C PHE A 90 18.72 32.10 -12.42
N PHE A 91 19.54 31.66 -13.37
CA PHE A 91 19.42 32.00 -14.79
C PHE A 91 18.96 30.81 -15.65
N CYS A 92 18.48 29.72 -15.03
CA CYS A 92 18.15 28.47 -15.73
C CYS A 92 19.36 27.83 -16.44
N GLU A 93 20.54 28.02 -15.86
CA GLU A 93 21.82 27.61 -16.42
C GLU A 93 22.22 26.17 -16.06
N LYS A 94 21.47 25.52 -15.17
CA LYS A 94 21.79 24.17 -14.68
C LYS A 94 20.67 23.21 -15.00
N GLU A 95 21.03 21.97 -15.34
CA GLU A 95 20.08 20.87 -15.30
C GLU A 95 19.64 20.63 -13.86
N MET A 96 18.34 20.42 -13.67
CA MET A 96 17.75 20.14 -12.38
C MET A 96 18.32 18.86 -11.78
N ASN A 97 18.62 18.91 -10.49
CA ASN A 97 19.12 17.77 -9.75
C ASN A 97 18.09 17.29 -8.71
N PRO A 98 17.38 16.17 -8.97
CA PRO A 98 16.32 15.66 -8.09
C PRO A 98 16.81 15.15 -6.73
N CYS A 99 18.14 15.01 -6.52
CA CYS A 99 18.67 14.73 -5.18
C CYS A 99 18.57 15.95 -4.25
N PHE A 100 18.51 17.16 -4.79
CA PHE A 100 18.50 18.42 -4.02
C PHE A 100 17.21 19.24 -4.18
N GLU A 101 16.48 19.04 -5.27
CA GLU A 101 15.34 19.88 -5.65
C GLU A 101 14.08 19.04 -5.87
N ILE A 102 12.91 19.62 -5.57
CA ILE A 102 11.59 19.04 -5.84
C ILE A 102 10.95 19.83 -6.98
N THR A 103 10.43 19.13 -7.99
CA THR A 103 9.58 19.75 -9.03
C THR A 103 8.11 19.64 -8.64
N PRO A 104 7.42 20.74 -8.28
CA PRO A 104 6.00 20.70 -7.99
C PRO A 104 5.21 20.22 -9.22
N GLY A 105 4.39 19.18 -9.07
CA GLY A 105 3.54 18.65 -10.15
C GLY A 105 4.19 17.64 -11.10
N ALA A 106 5.51 17.47 -11.05
CA ALA A 106 6.25 16.48 -11.86
C ALA A 106 7.03 15.44 -11.03
N SER A 107 6.98 15.53 -9.70
CA SER A 107 7.81 14.68 -8.84
C SER A 107 7.32 13.22 -8.80
N THR A 108 8.20 12.28 -9.13
CA THR A 108 7.97 10.85 -8.87
C THR A 108 8.05 10.48 -7.39
N SER A 109 8.55 11.38 -6.55
CA SER A 109 8.69 11.22 -5.10
C SER A 109 8.17 12.47 -4.38
N PRO A 110 7.50 12.32 -3.22
CA PRO A 110 7.00 13.47 -2.47
C PRO A 110 8.10 14.29 -1.77
N MET A 111 9.38 13.93 -1.94
CA MET A 111 10.51 14.55 -1.23
C MET A 111 11.77 14.60 -2.10
N ILE A 112 12.78 15.34 -1.65
CA ILE A 112 14.09 15.39 -2.30
C ILE A 112 14.80 14.03 -2.23
N GLY A 113 15.53 13.67 -3.28
CA GLY A 113 16.18 12.37 -3.40
C GLY A 113 17.19 12.09 -2.27
N ASN A 114 17.93 13.09 -1.78
CA ASN A 114 18.86 12.89 -0.65
C ASN A 114 18.15 12.48 0.64
N GLU A 115 16.95 12.99 0.87
CA GLU A 115 16.12 12.64 2.02
C GLU A 115 15.49 11.25 1.82
N ALA A 116 14.96 10.97 0.63
CA ALA A 116 14.42 9.66 0.26
C ALA A 116 15.47 8.54 0.39
N CYS A 117 16.69 8.79 -0.08
CA CYS A 117 17.79 7.85 0.03
C CYS A 117 18.44 7.86 1.42
N ARG A 118 18.15 8.83 2.28
CA ARG A 118 18.79 8.99 3.60
C ARG A 118 20.32 8.97 3.51
N VAL A 119 20.86 9.88 2.70
CA VAL A 119 22.31 9.93 2.42
C VAL A 119 23.17 10.16 3.67
N TYR A 120 22.61 10.78 4.71
CA TYR A 120 23.25 10.95 6.02
C TYR A 120 23.56 9.62 6.74
N LEU A 121 22.97 8.50 6.29
CA LEU A 121 23.25 7.14 6.79
C LEU A 121 24.27 6.39 5.91
N GLY A 122 24.94 7.08 4.99
CA GLY A 122 25.92 6.52 4.06
C GLY A 122 25.33 5.94 2.78
N ASN A 123 24.01 6.02 2.59
CA ASN A 123 23.37 5.68 1.32
C ASN A 123 23.71 6.73 0.24
N LYS A 124 23.49 6.40 -1.03
CA LYS A 124 23.78 7.31 -2.14
C LYS A 124 22.54 7.61 -2.97
N CYS A 125 22.35 8.88 -3.29
CA CYS A 125 21.37 9.34 -4.27
C CYS A 125 22.05 9.49 -5.63
N ILE A 126 21.48 8.87 -6.66
CA ILE A 126 21.96 8.95 -8.04
C ILE A 126 20.88 9.67 -8.85
N PRO A 127 21.09 10.94 -9.20
CA PRO A 127 20.13 11.71 -9.97
C PRO A 127 20.20 11.35 -11.46
N LYS A 128 19.05 11.41 -12.14
CA LYS A 128 19.01 11.62 -13.59
C LYS A 128 18.80 13.10 -13.83
N LEU A 129 19.88 13.80 -14.16
CA LEU A 129 19.87 15.25 -14.39
C LEU A 129 18.85 15.63 -15.47
N GLY A 130 18.25 16.80 -15.31
CA GLY A 130 17.19 17.27 -16.22
C GLY A 130 15.82 16.65 -15.97
N THR A 131 15.67 15.77 -14.97
CA THR A 131 14.42 15.06 -14.69
C THR A 131 14.11 15.00 -13.20
N SER A 132 12.87 14.63 -12.84
CA SER A 132 12.48 14.39 -11.45
C SER A 132 12.85 12.98 -10.93
N HIS A 133 13.61 12.20 -11.71
CA HIS A 133 13.95 10.82 -11.39
C HIS A 133 15.32 10.70 -10.72
N PHE A 134 15.38 9.89 -9.67
CA PHE A 134 16.61 9.49 -9.01
C PHE A 134 16.54 8.02 -8.60
N ILE A 135 17.67 7.41 -8.33
CA ILE A 135 17.78 6.06 -7.79
C ILE A 135 18.55 6.12 -6.47
N CYS A 136 18.16 5.28 -5.51
CA CYS A 136 18.90 5.13 -4.26
C CYS A 136 19.75 3.86 -4.30
N GLU A 137 21.04 4.00 -3.99
CA GLU A 137 21.90 2.88 -3.61
C GLU A 137 21.94 2.80 -2.09
N CYS A 138 21.25 1.79 -1.54
CA CYS A 138 21.19 1.59 -0.10
C CYS A 138 22.40 0.78 0.39
N VAL A 139 23.11 1.31 1.37
CA VAL A 139 24.16 0.58 2.09
C VAL A 139 23.54 -0.23 3.22
N ARG A 140 24.15 -1.36 3.58
CA ARG A 140 23.68 -2.15 4.73
C ARG A 140 23.74 -1.31 6.01
N PRO A 141 22.71 -1.38 6.88
CA PRO A 141 21.58 -2.31 6.88
C PRO A 141 20.30 -1.70 6.26
N TRP A 142 20.37 -0.86 5.23
CA TRP A 142 19.21 -0.21 4.62
C TRP A 142 18.83 -0.88 3.29
N ALA A 143 17.55 -0.80 2.93
CA ALA A 143 16.98 -1.29 1.69
C ALA A 143 15.75 -0.46 1.28
N THR A 144 15.38 -0.62 0.02
CA THR A 144 14.17 -0.02 -0.53
C THR A 144 12.91 -0.56 0.14
N LYS A 145 12.02 0.36 0.52
CA LYS A 145 10.65 0.04 0.91
C LYS A 145 9.76 0.08 -0.33
N LEU A 146 9.38 -1.10 -0.84
CA LEU A 146 8.61 -1.24 -2.09
C LEU A 146 7.24 -0.54 -2.04
N ASN A 147 6.55 -0.59 -0.90
CA ASN A 147 5.22 0.01 -0.74
C ASN A 147 5.23 1.55 -0.73
N ALA A 148 6.39 2.20 -0.80
CA ALA A 148 6.47 3.65 -0.85
C ALA A 148 6.14 4.21 -2.26
N GLY A 149 6.27 3.40 -3.32
CA GLY A 149 5.98 3.83 -4.69
C GLY A 149 7.05 4.71 -5.35
N PHE A 150 8.20 4.94 -4.69
CA PHE A 150 9.34 5.69 -5.24
C PHE A 150 10.67 5.16 -4.68
N PRO A 151 11.82 5.43 -5.33
CA PRO A 151 13.15 5.03 -4.85
C PRO A 151 13.46 5.61 -3.47
N ASN A 152 13.82 4.76 -2.50
CA ASN A 152 14.07 5.16 -1.12
C ASN A 152 14.97 4.15 -0.39
N CYS A 153 15.45 4.49 0.81
CA CYS A 153 16.15 3.56 1.71
C CYS A 153 15.50 3.49 3.10
N PHE A 154 14.17 3.36 3.16
CA PHE A 154 13.42 3.46 4.42
C PHE A 154 13.29 2.16 5.20
N ARG A 155 13.52 1.02 4.54
CA ARG A 155 13.43 -0.28 5.19
C ARG A 155 14.81 -0.65 5.72
N LYS A 156 14.87 -1.25 6.90
CA LYS A 156 16.08 -1.91 7.36
C LYS A 156 16.19 -3.24 6.63
N SER A 157 17.21 -3.42 5.79
CA SER A 157 17.57 -4.70 5.20
C SER A 157 17.94 -5.66 6.32
N ASN A 158 17.43 -6.88 6.22
CA ASN A 158 17.83 -7.97 7.07
C ASN A 158 18.49 -9.08 6.24
N ILE A 159 19.06 -10.05 6.94
CA ILE A 159 19.69 -11.20 6.28
C ILE A 159 18.70 -12.03 5.44
N CYS A 160 17.42 -12.01 5.78
CA CYS A 160 16.37 -12.71 5.04
C CYS A 160 16.13 -12.14 3.63
N ASP A 161 16.57 -10.92 3.32
CA ASP A 161 16.49 -10.37 1.96
C ASP A 161 17.35 -11.14 0.95
N LYS A 162 18.40 -11.85 1.41
CA LYS A 162 19.30 -12.64 0.56
C LYS A 162 19.12 -14.14 0.73
N VAL A 163 18.42 -14.57 1.78
CA VAL A 163 18.21 -15.98 2.09
C VAL A 163 16.92 -16.43 1.45
N ILE A 164 17.03 -17.44 0.58
CA ILE A 164 15.87 -18.10 -0.01
C ILE A 164 15.59 -19.36 0.80
N CYS A 165 14.40 -19.45 1.37
CA CYS A 165 13.85 -20.68 1.91
C CYS A 165 12.98 -21.33 0.83
N GLN A 166 13.34 -22.56 0.42
CA GLN A 166 12.66 -23.31 -0.62
C GLN A 166 11.33 -23.90 -0.12
N ASN A 167 10.54 -24.47 -1.04
CA ASN A 167 9.29 -25.18 -0.73
C ASN A 167 8.33 -24.38 0.18
N GLY A 168 8.25 -23.06 0.00
CA GLY A 168 7.37 -22.18 0.77
C GLY A 168 7.83 -21.90 2.21
N GLY A 169 9.08 -22.18 2.56
CA GLY A 169 9.64 -21.84 3.87
C GLY A 169 9.67 -20.33 4.15
N GLU A 170 9.52 -19.95 5.42
CA GLU A 170 9.57 -18.55 5.85
C GLU A 170 10.94 -18.24 6.49
N CYS A 171 11.63 -17.19 6.03
CA CYS A 171 12.86 -16.75 6.67
C CYS A 171 12.55 -15.86 7.88
N LYS A 172 13.17 -16.17 9.03
CA LYS A 172 13.18 -15.31 10.22
C LYS A 172 14.60 -14.93 10.58
N GLU A 173 14.80 -13.66 10.95
CA GLU A 173 16.04 -13.20 11.56
C GLU A 173 16.12 -13.70 13.01
N VAL A 174 17.30 -14.17 13.43
CA VAL A 174 17.51 -14.74 14.76
C VAL A 174 18.74 -14.07 15.38
N TYR A 175 18.63 -13.64 16.64
CA TYR A 175 19.71 -12.97 17.38
C TYR A 175 20.78 -13.94 17.93
N THR A 176 21.03 -15.04 17.23
CA THR A 176 22.04 -16.05 17.61
C THR A 176 23.22 -16.04 16.62
N LYS A 177 24.23 -16.89 16.84
CA LYS A 177 25.35 -17.07 15.88
C LYS A 177 24.84 -17.38 14.47
N GLU A 178 23.76 -18.14 14.38
CA GLU A 178 22.97 -18.30 13.17
C GLU A 178 22.06 -17.08 13.05
N GLN A 179 22.51 -16.06 12.32
CA GLN A 179 21.84 -14.76 12.14
C GLN A 179 20.41 -14.87 11.54
N TYR A 180 20.02 -16.04 11.03
CA TYR A 180 18.70 -16.34 10.48
C TYR A 180 18.34 -17.82 10.64
N LYS A 181 17.07 -18.13 10.43
CA LYS A 181 16.55 -19.49 10.31
C LYS A 181 15.39 -19.55 9.31
N CYS A 182 15.37 -20.58 8.47
CA CYS A 182 14.19 -20.92 7.68
C CYS A 182 13.23 -21.78 8.51
N ILE A 183 11.99 -21.33 8.63
CA ILE A 183 10.88 -22.09 9.20
C ILE A 183 10.24 -22.87 8.06
N CYS A 184 10.38 -24.18 8.08
CA CYS A 184 9.85 -25.04 7.02
C CYS A 184 8.40 -25.44 7.29
N PRO A 185 7.56 -25.51 6.26
CA PRO A 185 6.24 -26.11 6.38
C PRO A 185 6.35 -27.62 6.63
N ASP A 186 5.27 -28.24 7.10
CA ASP A 186 5.25 -29.66 7.49
C ASP A 186 5.71 -30.63 6.38
N TYR A 187 5.57 -30.24 5.11
CA TYR A 187 5.97 -31.00 3.94
C TYR A 187 7.39 -30.70 3.43
N ALA A 188 8.21 -29.96 4.19
CA ALA A 188 9.60 -29.68 3.84
C ALA A 188 10.53 -29.65 5.07
N PHE A 189 11.82 -29.89 4.86
CA PHE A 189 12.84 -29.82 5.90
C PHE A 189 14.22 -29.50 5.31
N GLY A 190 15.20 -29.29 6.20
CA GLY A 190 16.55 -28.87 5.83
C GLY A 190 16.84 -27.44 6.27
N LYS A 191 18.07 -26.97 6.02
CA LYS A 191 18.51 -25.63 6.47
C LYS A 191 17.75 -24.52 5.75
N HIS A 192 17.41 -24.75 4.50
CA HIS A 192 16.68 -23.86 3.61
C HIS A 192 15.37 -24.50 3.13
N CYS A 193 14.84 -25.47 3.87
CA CYS A 193 13.63 -26.21 3.49
C CYS A 193 13.75 -26.85 2.09
N GLU A 194 14.97 -27.21 1.70
CA GLU A 194 15.32 -27.69 0.35
C GLU A 194 14.86 -29.14 0.09
N ARG A 195 14.56 -29.89 1.15
CA ARG A 195 14.14 -31.29 1.04
C ARG A 195 12.65 -31.42 1.31
N ALA A 196 11.96 -32.19 0.47
CA ALA A 196 10.55 -32.50 0.68
C ALA A 196 10.40 -33.51 1.83
N ASN A 197 9.54 -33.21 2.80
CA ASN A 197 9.11 -34.16 3.81
C ASN A 197 7.91 -34.96 3.27
N PRO A 198 8.09 -36.25 2.91
CA PRO A 198 6.99 -37.09 2.49
C PRO A 198 6.03 -37.37 3.65
N PHE A 199 6.47 -37.29 4.92
CA PHE A 199 5.64 -37.53 6.10
C PHE A 199 4.89 -36.28 6.56
N HIS A 200 4.02 -35.76 5.69
CA HIS A 200 3.05 -34.72 6.03
C HIS A 200 1.63 -35.25 5.97
N TRP A 201 0.74 -34.61 6.72
CA TRP A 201 -0.68 -34.94 6.75
C TRP A 201 -1.38 -34.42 5.50
N GLU A 202 -2.22 -35.26 4.90
CA GLU A 202 -3.24 -34.79 3.97
C GLU A 202 -4.26 -33.86 4.69
N PRO A 203 -5.00 -33.04 3.93
CA PRO A 203 -6.13 -32.31 4.49
C PRO A 203 -7.09 -33.23 5.23
N TRP A 204 -7.73 -32.70 6.28
CA TRP A 204 -8.77 -33.44 6.99
C TRP A 204 -9.91 -33.81 6.07
N GLY A 205 -10.36 -35.07 6.14
CA GLY A 205 -11.60 -35.49 5.51
C GLY A 205 -12.82 -34.77 6.12
N SER A 206 -13.95 -34.88 5.43
CA SER A 206 -15.24 -34.38 5.92
C SER A 206 -15.63 -35.08 7.23
N TRP A 207 -16.35 -34.36 8.09
CA TRP A 207 -16.96 -34.96 9.26
C TRP A 207 -17.99 -36.02 8.84
N ASN A 208 -17.96 -37.17 9.49
CA ASN A 208 -19.04 -38.16 9.35
C ASN A 208 -20.33 -37.70 10.06
N GLN A 209 -21.39 -38.48 9.88
CA GLN A 209 -22.66 -38.27 10.57
C GLN A 209 -22.51 -38.49 12.09
N CYS A 210 -23.39 -37.85 12.86
CA CYS A 210 -23.39 -37.99 14.31
C CYS A 210 -23.69 -39.44 14.70
N SER A 211 -22.85 -40.06 15.53
CA SER A 211 -22.99 -41.46 15.94
C SER A 211 -24.18 -41.73 16.86
N GLY A 212 -24.81 -40.69 17.40
CA GLY A 212 -25.96 -40.82 18.29
C GLY A 212 -27.20 -41.31 17.52
N PRO A 213 -28.03 -42.19 18.13
CA PRO A 213 -29.33 -42.52 17.55
C PRO A 213 -30.16 -41.26 17.24
N PRO A 214 -31.03 -41.29 16.21
CA PRO A 214 -31.91 -40.16 15.92
C PRO A 214 -32.67 -39.73 17.18
N CYS A 215 -32.71 -38.43 17.46
CA CYS A 215 -33.39 -37.85 18.62
C CYS A 215 -32.78 -38.22 20.00
N SER A 216 -31.58 -38.80 20.08
CA SER A 216 -30.90 -39.12 21.35
C SER A 216 -30.17 -37.93 22.00
N GLY A 217 -30.17 -36.77 21.34
CA GLY A 217 -29.63 -35.51 21.88
C GLY A 217 -28.10 -35.35 21.80
N MET A 218 -27.30 -36.41 22.01
CA MET A 218 -25.83 -36.32 21.97
C MET A 218 -25.19 -37.51 21.24
N GLY A 219 -24.13 -37.23 20.51
CA GLY A 219 -23.28 -38.22 19.85
C GLY A 219 -21.91 -37.64 19.51
N TRP A 220 -21.13 -38.39 18.75
CA TRP A 220 -19.80 -37.98 18.29
C TRP A 220 -19.75 -37.99 16.77
N ARG A 221 -19.07 -36.99 16.21
CA ARG A 221 -18.63 -37.02 14.83
C ARG A 221 -17.12 -37.21 14.81
N ARG A 222 -16.65 -37.99 13.85
CA ARG A 222 -15.27 -38.32 13.57
C ARG A 222 -14.89 -37.79 12.20
N ARG A 223 -13.65 -37.35 12.08
CA ARG A 223 -12.97 -37.17 10.79
C ARG A 223 -11.59 -37.81 10.85
N THR A 224 -11.08 -38.18 9.70
CA THR A 224 -9.77 -38.83 9.57
C THR A 224 -8.93 -38.10 8.53
N ARG A 225 -7.62 -38.27 8.61
CA ARG A 225 -6.65 -37.80 7.62
C ARG A 225 -5.56 -38.87 7.44
N LYS A 226 -4.96 -38.93 6.25
CA LYS A 226 -3.89 -39.89 5.97
C LYS A 226 -2.54 -39.22 6.02
N CYS A 227 -1.53 -39.98 6.42
CA CYS A 227 -0.14 -39.56 6.34
C CYS A 227 0.40 -39.95 4.96
N GLN A 228 0.83 -38.97 4.16
CA GLN A 228 1.31 -39.23 2.80
C GLN A 228 2.53 -40.15 2.79
N GLY A 229 3.43 -39.95 3.75
CA GLY A 229 4.67 -40.73 3.88
C GLY A 229 4.41 -42.18 4.26
N ASP A 230 3.28 -42.49 4.91
CA ASP A 230 2.89 -43.87 5.22
C ASP A 230 2.51 -44.66 3.97
N ILE A 231 1.91 -43.99 2.98
CA ILE A 231 1.58 -44.59 1.68
C ILE A 231 2.87 -44.91 0.91
N LEU A 232 3.87 -44.04 1.01
CA LEU A 232 5.13 -44.13 0.29
C LEU A 232 6.25 -44.81 1.10
N LYS A 233 5.91 -45.43 2.25
CA LYS A 233 6.86 -46.08 3.17
C LYS A 233 7.79 -47.05 2.45
N GLN A 234 7.28 -47.84 1.51
CA GLN A 234 8.10 -48.81 0.76
C GLN A 234 9.16 -48.13 -0.13
N VAL A 235 8.85 -46.96 -0.68
CA VAL A 235 9.75 -46.20 -1.57
C VAL A 235 10.83 -45.46 -0.77
N TYR A 236 10.48 -44.97 0.43
CA TYR A 236 11.39 -44.18 1.26
C TYR A 236 12.09 -44.99 2.37
N ALA A 237 11.68 -46.22 2.65
CA ALA A 237 12.30 -47.08 3.68
C ALA A 237 13.79 -47.34 3.43
N THR A 238 14.24 -47.28 2.18
CA THR A 238 15.65 -47.49 1.79
C THR A 238 16.51 -46.24 1.97
N LYS A 239 15.91 -45.08 2.22
CA LYS A 239 16.64 -43.81 2.36
C LYS A 239 16.86 -43.50 3.85
N PRO A 240 18.12 -43.45 4.33
CA PRO A 240 18.43 -43.29 5.76
C PRO A 240 17.91 -41.97 6.36
N GLU A 241 17.79 -40.93 5.55
CA GLU A 241 17.23 -39.62 5.92
C GLU A 241 15.77 -39.65 6.40
N TYR A 242 15.02 -40.68 6.00
CA TYR A 242 13.59 -40.86 6.26
C TYR A 242 13.32 -41.99 7.26
N GLN A 243 14.37 -42.66 7.74
CA GLN A 243 14.26 -43.78 8.65
C GLN A 243 13.68 -43.32 10.00
N GLY A 244 12.63 -43.99 10.46
CA GLY A 244 11.95 -43.69 11.73
C GLY A 244 11.11 -42.40 11.73
N LYS A 245 10.97 -41.71 10.59
CA LYS A 245 10.09 -40.53 10.49
C LYS A 245 8.65 -40.95 10.22
N SER A 246 7.71 -40.20 10.79
CA SER A 246 6.26 -40.36 10.62
C SER A 246 5.57 -39.00 10.78
N CYS A 247 4.30 -38.92 10.36
CA CYS A 247 3.54 -37.70 10.57
C CYS A 247 3.28 -37.46 12.07
N LEU A 248 3.63 -36.28 12.56
CA LEU A 248 3.43 -35.92 13.97
C LEU A 248 1.97 -35.52 14.24
N GLY A 249 1.36 -36.10 15.28
CA GLY A 249 -0.02 -35.81 15.70
C GLY A 249 -1.00 -36.96 15.42
N ARG A 250 -2.29 -36.70 15.60
CA ARG A 250 -3.33 -37.75 15.49
C ARG A 250 -3.86 -37.86 14.05
N ALA A 251 -4.16 -39.09 13.63
CA ALA A 251 -4.82 -39.39 12.36
C ALA A 251 -6.35 -39.23 12.41
N GLU A 252 -6.92 -39.25 13.62
CA GLU A 252 -8.36 -39.15 13.86
C GLU A 252 -8.67 -38.00 14.83
N ASP A 253 -9.80 -37.35 14.59
CA ASP A 253 -10.33 -36.27 15.43
C ASP A 253 -11.81 -36.52 15.73
N LEU A 254 -12.22 -36.22 16.96
CA LEU A 254 -13.54 -36.51 17.51
C LEU A 254 -14.11 -35.22 18.09
N LYS A 255 -15.35 -34.90 17.71
CA LYS A 255 -16.06 -33.74 18.25
C LYS A 255 -17.50 -34.14 18.65
N PRO A 256 -18.02 -33.62 19.76
CA PRO A 256 -19.42 -33.84 20.11
C PRO A 256 -20.36 -33.22 19.04
N CYS A 257 -21.51 -33.85 18.87
CA CYS A 257 -22.60 -33.41 17.98
C CYS A 257 -23.95 -33.73 18.59
N THR A 258 -24.99 -33.08 18.10
CA THR A 258 -26.38 -33.37 18.43
C THR A 258 -27.01 -34.18 17.31
N ALA A 259 -27.66 -35.29 17.63
CA ALA A 259 -28.38 -36.10 16.66
C ALA A 259 -29.74 -35.45 16.36
N SER A 260 -29.80 -34.70 15.25
CA SER A 260 -31.01 -34.01 14.80
C SER A 260 -32.15 -35.01 14.51
N CYS A 261 -33.38 -34.66 14.89
CA CYS A 261 -34.55 -35.44 14.47
C CYS A 261 -34.86 -35.18 12.99
N PRO A 262 -35.18 -36.21 12.19
CA PRO A 262 -35.71 -36.02 10.85
C PRO A 262 -37.01 -35.20 10.90
N SER A 263 -37.17 -34.23 10.00
CA SER A 263 -38.32 -33.31 9.95
C SER A 263 -39.68 -34.02 9.86
N SER A 264 -39.71 -35.25 9.34
CA SER A 264 -40.91 -36.09 9.21
C SER A 264 -41.49 -36.56 10.55
N LEU A 265 -40.66 -36.74 11.59
CA LEU A 265 -41.12 -37.18 12.91
C LEU A 265 -41.77 -36.02 13.71
N HIS A 266 -41.31 -34.79 13.49
CA HIS A 266 -41.88 -33.59 14.11
C HIS A 266 -43.30 -33.27 13.63
N ILE A 267 -43.68 -33.70 12.43
CA ILE A 267 -45.00 -33.43 11.83
C ILE A 267 -46.04 -34.50 12.25
N GLY A 268 -45.61 -35.75 12.49
CA GLY A 268 -46.51 -36.85 12.86
C GLY A 268 -47.10 -36.72 14.27
N LEU A 269 -46.32 -36.24 15.24
CA LEU A 269 -46.72 -36.06 16.64
C LEU A 269 -47.94 -35.14 16.84
N PRO A 270 -48.01 -33.93 16.25
CA PRO A 270 -49.20 -33.08 16.36
C PRO A 270 -50.41 -33.66 15.62
N PHE A 271 -50.21 -34.33 14.48
CA PHE A 271 -51.30 -34.94 13.72
C PHE A 271 -51.96 -36.09 14.50
N PHE A 272 -51.15 -36.92 15.16
CA PHE A 272 -51.65 -38.00 16.02
C PHE A 272 -52.42 -37.47 17.23
N LYS A 273 -51.94 -36.38 17.85
CA LYS A 273 -52.66 -35.71 18.95
C LYS A 273 -54.01 -35.14 18.50
N LEU A 274 -54.08 -34.57 17.30
CA LEU A 274 -55.32 -34.03 16.73
C LEU A 274 -56.35 -35.14 16.46
N LEU A 275 -55.90 -36.28 15.91
CA LEU A 275 -56.77 -37.44 15.66
C LEU A 275 -57.35 -38.02 16.96
N ILE A 276 -56.53 -38.15 18.01
CA ILE A 276 -56.99 -38.63 19.32
C ILE A 276 -58.00 -37.64 19.93
N SER A 277 -57.73 -36.34 19.85
CA SER A 277 -58.64 -35.29 20.33
C SER A 277 -59.99 -35.31 19.60
N ALA A 278 -59.98 -35.43 18.27
CA ALA A 278 -61.19 -35.52 17.47
C ALA A 278 -62.01 -36.77 17.81
N ALA A 279 -61.34 -37.91 18.03
CA ALA A 279 -62.00 -39.15 18.45
C ALA A 279 -62.72 -38.97 19.80
N PHE A 280 -62.05 -38.40 20.81
CA PHE A 280 -62.69 -38.13 22.11
C PHE A 280 -63.88 -37.17 22.00
N PHE A 281 -63.79 -36.17 21.14
CA PHE A 281 -64.90 -35.23 20.92
C PHE A 281 -66.12 -35.90 20.26
N LEU A 282 -65.89 -36.75 19.25
CA LEU A 282 -66.94 -37.51 18.59
C LEU A 282 -67.60 -38.52 19.54
N PHE A 283 -66.81 -39.21 20.38
CA PHE A 283 -67.34 -40.08 21.43
C PHE A 283 -68.17 -39.29 22.45
N GLY A 284 -67.73 -38.10 22.83
CA GLY A 284 -68.49 -37.21 23.71
C GLY A 284 -69.84 -36.79 23.11
N ILE A 285 -69.87 -36.40 21.83
CA ILE A 285 -71.12 -36.07 21.13
C ILE A 285 -72.04 -37.29 21.07
N ALA A 286 -71.52 -38.45 20.67
CA ALA A 286 -72.30 -39.69 20.59
C ALA A 286 -72.89 -40.09 21.95
N PHE A 287 -72.14 -39.87 23.04
CA PHE A 287 -72.64 -40.11 24.38
C PHE A 287 -73.74 -39.14 24.78
N ILE A 288 -73.60 -37.85 24.47
CA ILE A 288 -74.64 -36.83 24.73
C ILE A 288 -75.89 -37.10 23.91
N THR A 289 -75.78 -37.43 22.63
CA THR A 289 -76.94 -37.76 21.78
C THR A 289 -77.63 -39.03 22.27
N TRP A 290 -76.87 -40.04 22.72
CA TRP A 290 -77.43 -41.23 23.35
C TRP A 290 -78.19 -40.91 24.65
N LEU A 291 -77.63 -40.06 25.52
CA LEU A 291 -78.31 -39.59 26.73
C LEU A 291 -79.58 -38.79 26.43
N LEU A 292 -79.54 -37.91 25.42
CA LEU A 292 -80.72 -37.16 24.98
C LEU A 292 -81.79 -38.09 24.41
N HIS A 293 -81.40 -39.13 23.66
CA HIS A 293 -82.34 -40.10 23.12
C HIS A 293 -83.01 -40.93 24.21
N LEU A 294 -82.25 -41.35 25.23
CA LEU A 294 -82.79 -42.01 26.42
C LEU A 294 -83.78 -41.11 27.17
N ARG A 295 -83.48 -39.82 27.28
CA ARG A 295 -84.35 -38.85 27.95
C ARG A 295 -85.65 -38.59 27.18
N CYS A 296 -85.59 -38.41 25.86
CA CYS A 296 -86.78 -38.26 25.03
C CYS A 296 -87.68 -39.51 25.02
N ASN A 297 -87.11 -40.72 25.11
CA ASN A 297 -87.92 -41.95 25.22
C ASN A 297 -88.59 -42.10 26.58
N ALA A 298 -88.04 -41.51 27.65
CA ALA A 298 -88.63 -41.54 28.99
C ALA A 298 -89.83 -40.58 29.14
N ASP A 299 -89.89 -39.50 28.35
CA ASP A 299 -90.99 -38.52 28.39
C ASP A 299 -92.23 -38.94 27.56
N PHE A 300 -92.18 -40.08 26.85
CA PHE A 300 -93.26 -40.61 25.99
C PHE A 300 -93.94 -41.90 26.53
N GLN A 301 -93.66 -42.29 27.78
CA GLN A 301 -94.35 -43.36 28.52
C GLN A 301 -95.06 -42.79 29.75
#